data_AF-A0A928G1E1-F1
#
_entry.id   AF-A0A928G1E1-F1
#
_cell.length_a   1.000
_cell.length_b   1.000
_cell.length_c   1.000
_cell.angle_alpha   90.00
_cell.angle_beta   90.00
_cell.angle_gamma   90.00
#
_symmetry.space_group_name_H-M   'P 1'
#
loop_
_entity.id
_entity.type
_entity.pdbx_description
1 polymer ?
#
loop_
_entity_poly.entity_id
_entity_poly.type
_entity_poly.pdbx_seq_one_letter_code
_entity_poly.pdbx_strand_id
1 'polypeptide(L)'
;MSTSLILAYVGVVLMVGVSGLASAVGTARCGMAAVGALKKNSGAFGSYMILSALPGSQGLYGFVGYFMVSGYICEGMPMITSVGIFGAGLLMAIVCLSSAIMQSKVCANGIAAIGNGNDVMGKTLILAAFPELYAILGVAATFLISSAISTQGLTDQKDLNKDYTKAELTTEQAKVEGAIEFSEELAKDQANK
;
A
#
# COMPACT_ATOMS: atom_id res chain seq x y z
N MET A 1 -16.16 14.28 5.37
CA MET A 1 -15.04 13.35 5.06
C MET A 1 -13.90 13.70 6.00
N SER A 2 -13.43 12.75 6.82
CA SER A 2 -12.34 13.00 7.76
C SER A 2 -11.00 13.11 7.03
N THR A 3 -10.10 13.97 7.53
CA THR A 3 -8.77 14.19 6.94
C THR A 3 -7.96 12.90 6.80
N SER A 4 -8.09 11.98 7.78
CA SER A 4 -7.47 10.64 7.73
C SER A 4 -7.92 9.82 6.52
N LEU A 5 -9.21 9.88 6.18
CA LEU A 5 -9.76 9.12 5.05
C LEU A 5 -9.24 9.67 3.71
N ILE A 6 -9.18 11.00 3.57
CA ILE A 6 -8.62 11.65 2.37
C ILE A 6 -7.16 11.23 2.19
N LEU A 7 -6.36 11.26 3.25
CA LEU A 7 -4.95 10.94 3.19
C LEU A 7 -4.69 9.47 2.78
N ALA A 8 -5.47 8.53 3.34
CA ALA A 8 -5.40 7.12 2.97
C ALA A 8 -5.73 6.92 1.48
N TYR A 9 -6.78 7.56 0.96
CA TYR A 9 -7.14 7.46 -0.46
C TYR A 9 -6.11 8.10 -1.39
N VAL A 10 -5.48 9.21 -1.01
CA VAL A 10 -4.36 9.76 -1.78
C VAL A 10 -3.22 8.75 -1.85
N GLY A 11 -2.92 8.05 -0.76
CA GLY A 11 -1.97 6.93 -0.72
C GLY A 11 -2.32 5.84 -1.73
N VAL A 12 -3.58 5.39 -1.74
CA VAL A 12 -4.06 4.38 -2.70
C VAL A 12 -3.97 4.85 -4.14
N VAL A 13 -4.34 6.10 -4.44
CA VAL A 13 -4.23 6.67 -5.79
C VAL A 13 -2.78 6.70 -6.24
N LEU A 14 -1.83 7.06 -5.38
CA LEU A 14 -0.41 6.99 -5.70
C LEU A 14 0.03 5.55 -5.95
N MET A 15 -0.36 4.63 -5.07
CA MET A 15 0.01 3.23 -5.13
C MET A 15 -0.43 2.55 -6.43
N VAL A 16 -1.71 2.68 -6.79
CA VAL A 16 -2.31 1.98 -7.94
C VAL A 16 -2.20 2.82 -9.21
N GLY A 17 -2.44 4.12 -9.11
CA GLY A 17 -2.45 5.02 -10.26
C GLY A 17 -1.06 5.19 -10.86
N VAL A 18 -0.04 5.49 -10.04
CA VAL A 18 1.33 5.70 -10.55
C VAL A 18 1.95 4.39 -11.01
N SER A 19 1.72 3.29 -10.30
CA SER A 19 2.23 1.98 -10.71
C SER A 19 1.59 1.47 -12.00
N GLY A 20 0.27 1.66 -12.18
CA GLY A 20 -0.43 1.36 -13.42
C GLY A 20 0.08 2.22 -14.59
N LEU A 21 0.30 3.52 -14.35
CA LEU A 21 0.89 4.41 -15.35
C LEU A 21 2.32 3.97 -15.72
N ALA A 22 3.13 3.57 -14.74
CA ALA A 22 4.48 3.07 -14.95
C ALA A 22 4.49 1.85 -15.88
N SER A 23 3.55 0.92 -15.68
CA SER A 23 3.40 -0.24 -16.57
C SER A 23 2.92 0.12 -17.97
N ALA A 24 1.95 1.02 -18.10
CA ALA A 24 1.50 1.50 -19.41
C ALA A 24 2.65 2.13 -20.20
N VAL A 25 3.44 3.00 -19.56
CA VAL A 25 4.61 3.65 -20.19
C VAL A 25 5.71 2.63 -20.51
N GLY A 26 6.01 1.71 -19.59
CA GLY A 26 7.05 0.71 -19.76
C GLY A 26 6.75 -0.26 -20.91
N THR A 27 5.54 -0.82 -20.92
CA THR A 27 5.09 -1.76 -21.96
C THR A 27 4.96 -1.07 -23.32
N ALA A 28 4.46 0.17 -23.38
CA ALA A 28 4.40 0.95 -24.61
C ALA A 28 5.79 1.22 -25.22
N ARG A 29 6.80 1.52 -24.39
CA ARG A 29 8.18 1.71 -24.86
C ARG A 29 8.74 0.46 -25.53
N CYS A 30 8.55 -0.70 -24.91
CA CYS A 30 8.98 -1.96 -25.49
C CYS A 30 8.15 -2.34 -26.73
N GLY A 31 6.84 -2.08 -26.72
CA GLY A 31 5.96 -2.27 -27.87
C GLY A 31 6.38 -1.45 -29.10
N MET A 32 6.75 -0.19 -28.90
CA MET A 32 7.32 0.65 -29.97
C MET A 32 8.63 0.07 -30.52
N ALA A 33 9.51 -0.43 -29.66
CA ALA A 33 10.73 -1.12 -30.08
C ALA A 33 10.42 -2.42 -30.86
N ALA A 34 9.40 -3.17 -30.43
CA ALA A 34 8.94 -4.40 -31.08
C ALA A 34 8.43 -4.13 -32.50
N VAL A 35 7.59 -3.11 -32.66
CA VAL A 35 7.10 -2.68 -33.99
C VAL A 35 8.26 -2.26 -34.89
N GLY A 36 9.28 -1.58 -34.34
CA GLY A 36 10.51 -1.26 -35.07
C GLY A 36 11.31 -2.50 -35.49
N ALA A 37 11.44 -3.48 -34.61
CA ALA A 37 12.17 -4.72 -34.84
C ALA A 37 11.46 -5.66 -35.85
N LEU A 38 10.13 -5.68 -35.87
CA LEU A 38 9.32 -6.47 -36.81
C LEU A 38 9.61 -6.16 -38.28
N LYS A 39 9.98 -4.91 -38.58
CA LYS A 39 10.38 -4.50 -39.94
C LYS A 39 11.67 -5.17 -40.41
N LYS A 40 12.53 -5.58 -39.48
CA LYS A 40 13.83 -6.21 -39.76
C LYS A 40 13.77 -7.73 -39.65
N ASN A 41 13.08 -8.23 -38.64
CA ASN A 41 12.93 -9.66 -38.39
C ASN A 41 11.54 -9.94 -37.79
N SER A 42 10.61 -10.35 -38.65
CA SER A 42 9.23 -10.71 -38.27
C SER A 42 9.13 -12.08 -37.59
N GLY A 43 10.13 -12.96 -37.77
CA GLY A 43 10.13 -14.32 -37.24
C GLY A 43 10.31 -14.40 -35.71
N ALA A 44 10.80 -13.32 -35.08
CA ALA A 44 11.05 -13.27 -33.64
C ALA A 44 9.97 -12.52 -32.84
N PHE A 45 8.75 -12.38 -33.39
CA PHE A 45 7.65 -11.66 -32.73
C PHE A 45 7.34 -12.19 -31.31
N GLY A 46 7.38 -13.51 -31.11
CA GLY A 46 7.16 -14.11 -29.78
C GLY A 46 8.13 -13.58 -28.72
N SER A 47 9.41 -13.45 -29.05
CA SER A 47 10.41 -12.88 -28.16
C SER A 47 10.14 -11.39 -27.89
N TYR A 48 9.72 -10.63 -28.90
CA TYR A 48 9.38 -9.21 -28.71
C TYR A 48 8.16 -9.02 -27.82
N MET A 49 7.15 -9.88 -27.97
CA MET A 49 5.94 -9.86 -27.16
C MET A 49 6.28 -10.11 -25.69
N ILE A 50 7.07 -11.14 -25.39
CA ILE A 50 7.50 -11.48 -24.03
C ILE A 50 8.25 -10.31 -23.40
N LEU A 51 9.28 -9.79 -24.09
CA LEU A 51 10.07 -8.66 -23.57
C LEU A 51 9.22 -7.39 -23.39
N SER A 52 8.17 -7.21 -24.19
CA SER A 52 7.27 -6.05 -24.06
C SER A 52 6.29 -6.15 -22.91
N ALA A 53 5.99 -7.36 -22.44
CA ALA A 53 5.07 -7.60 -21.35
C ALA A 53 5.73 -7.45 -19.97
N LEU A 54 7.06 -7.56 -19.87
CA LEU A 54 7.77 -7.57 -18.58
C LEU A 54 7.50 -6.32 -17.72
N PRO A 55 7.53 -5.08 -18.26
CA PRO A 55 7.19 -3.90 -17.48
C PRO A 55 5.71 -3.81 -17.06
N GLY A 56 4.89 -4.81 -17.37
CA GLY A 56 3.51 -4.91 -16.92
C GLY A 56 3.36 -5.32 -15.45
N SER A 57 4.39 -5.91 -14.84
CA SER A 57 4.31 -6.42 -13.46
C SER A 57 4.16 -5.31 -12.42
N GLN A 58 4.70 -4.12 -12.68
CA GLN A 58 4.73 -2.99 -11.73
C GLN A 58 3.32 -2.50 -11.39
N GLY A 59 2.41 -2.46 -12.35
CA GLY A 59 0.99 -2.16 -12.12
C GLY A 59 0.30 -3.25 -11.29
N LEU A 60 0.64 -4.53 -11.53
CA LEU A 60 0.14 -5.63 -10.71
C LEU A 60 0.65 -5.53 -9.26
N TYR A 61 1.89 -5.10 -9.06
CA TYR A 61 2.47 -4.90 -7.73
C TYR A 61 1.77 -3.80 -6.94
N GLY A 62 1.47 -2.65 -7.55
CA GLY A 62 0.68 -1.61 -6.90
C GLY A 62 -0.76 -2.04 -6.62
N PHE A 63 -1.35 -2.85 -7.50
CA PHE A 63 -2.67 -3.44 -7.28
C PHE A 63 -2.68 -4.45 -6.12
N VAL A 64 -1.65 -5.28 -5.98
CA VAL A 64 -1.47 -6.17 -4.82
C VAL A 64 -1.29 -5.36 -3.54
N GLY A 65 -0.50 -4.28 -3.59
CA GLY A 65 -0.34 -3.36 -2.46
C GLY A 65 -1.67 -2.78 -1.98
N TYR A 66 -2.59 -2.47 -2.89
CA TYR A 66 -3.93 -2.00 -2.52
C TYR A 66 -4.70 -3.04 -1.71
N PHE A 67 -4.69 -4.32 -2.12
CA PHE A 67 -5.37 -5.37 -1.35
C PHE A 67 -4.79 -5.53 0.05
N MET A 68 -3.49 -5.34 0.22
CA MET A 68 -2.86 -5.36 1.55
C MET A 68 -3.45 -4.31 2.48
N VAL A 69 -3.67 -3.08 1.99
CA VAL A 69 -4.14 -1.96 2.83
C VAL A 69 -5.66 -1.77 2.84
N SER A 70 -6.39 -2.38 1.89
CA SER A 70 -7.82 -2.17 1.67
C SER A 70 -8.69 -2.46 2.91
N GLY A 71 -8.28 -3.45 3.72
CA GLY A 71 -8.99 -3.83 4.94
C GLY A 71 -8.94 -2.80 6.07
N TYR A 72 -8.04 -1.81 6.02
CA TYR A 72 -7.91 -0.78 7.06
C TYR A 72 -8.56 0.56 6.70
N ILE A 73 -9.10 0.69 5.48
CA ILE A 73 -9.71 1.94 5.01
C ILE A 73 -11.17 1.96 5.49
N CYS A 74 -11.43 2.66 6.59
CA CYS A 74 -12.76 2.83 7.15
C CYS A 74 -12.97 4.23 7.73
N GLU A 75 -14.24 4.61 7.93
CA GLU A 75 -14.55 5.83 8.66
C GLU A 75 -14.11 5.71 10.13
N GLY A 76 -13.50 6.76 10.67
CA GLY A 76 -12.98 6.75 12.04
C GLY A 76 -11.58 6.13 12.21
N MET A 77 -10.88 5.79 11.12
CA MET A 77 -9.52 5.25 11.22
C MET A 77 -8.54 6.21 11.93
N PRO A 78 -7.62 5.70 12.77
CA PRO A 78 -6.58 6.52 13.40
C PRO A 78 -5.70 7.24 12.38
N MET A 79 -5.23 8.43 12.74
CA MET A 79 -4.37 9.22 11.85
C MET A 79 -3.07 8.47 11.50
N ILE A 80 -2.48 7.74 12.45
CA ILE A 80 -1.26 6.95 12.23
C ILE A 80 -1.44 5.89 11.14
N THR A 81 -2.59 5.21 11.12
CA THR A 81 -2.98 4.23 10.09
C THR A 81 -3.06 4.90 8.72
N SER A 82 -3.68 6.08 8.62
CA SER A 82 -3.80 6.80 7.35
C SER A 82 -2.46 7.29 6.80
N VAL A 83 -1.57 7.76 7.68
CA VAL A 83 -0.20 8.16 7.31
C VAL A 83 0.61 6.96 6.86
N GLY A 84 0.46 5.80 7.51
CA GLY A 84 1.10 4.56 7.10
C GLY A 84 0.68 4.10 5.70
N ILE A 85 -0.62 4.15 5.38
CA ILE A 85 -1.15 3.83 4.04
C ILE A 85 -0.62 4.83 3.01
N PHE A 86 -0.61 6.12 3.33
CA PHE A 86 -0.04 7.15 2.46
C PHE A 86 1.46 6.91 2.19
N GLY A 87 2.24 6.62 3.23
CA GLY A 87 3.67 6.33 3.11
C GLY A 87 3.94 5.07 2.28
N ALA A 88 3.17 4.00 2.49
CA ALA A 88 3.24 2.80 1.67
C ALA A 88 2.91 3.09 0.20
N GLY A 89 1.88 3.90 -0.06
CA GLY A 89 1.49 4.28 -1.41
C GLY A 89 2.53 5.12 -2.14
N LEU A 90 3.14 6.08 -1.44
CA LEU A 90 4.20 6.92 -1.98
C LEU A 90 5.46 6.09 -2.30
N LEU A 91 5.85 5.18 -1.40
CA LEU A 91 6.96 4.27 -1.61
C LEU A 91 6.75 3.41 -2.86
N MET A 92 5.57 2.80 -2.98
CA MET A 92 5.22 1.98 -4.14
C MET A 92 5.25 2.79 -5.44
N ALA A 93 4.68 3.99 -5.44
CA ALA A 93 4.67 4.87 -6.61
C ALA A 93 6.09 5.13 -7.14
N ILE A 94 7.02 5.49 -6.25
CA ILE A 94 8.40 5.83 -6.63
C ILE A 94 9.17 4.60 -7.14
N VAL A 95 9.06 3.48 -6.41
CA VAL A 95 9.81 2.26 -6.73
C VAL A 95 9.30 1.63 -8.02
N CYS A 96 7.98 1.48 -8.19
CA CYS A 96 7.39 0.93 -9.41
C CYS A 96 7.69 1.80 -10.64
N LEU A 97 7.60 3.12 -10.52
CA LEU A 97 7.91 4.04 -11.62
C LEU A 97 9.37 3.91 -12.05
N SER A 98 10.29 3.93 -11.10
CA SER A 98 11.73 3.84 -11.38
C SER A 98 12.12 2.49 -11.97
N SER A 99 11.60 1.40 -11.37
CA SER A 99 11.84 0.02 -11.83
C SER A 99 11.32 -0.20 -13.26
N ALA A 100 10.07 0.17 -13.55
CA ALA A 100 9.48 0.00 -14.89
C ALA A 100 10.26 0.75 -15.98
N ILE A 101 10.74 1.97 -15.67
CA ILE A 101 11.54 2.76 -16.61
C ILE A 101 12.88 2.08 -16.90
N MET A 102 13.54 1.50 -15.89
CA MET A 102 14.81 0.81 -16.10
C MET A 102 14.63 -0.53 -16.81
N GLN A 103 13.62 -1.31 -16.43
CA GLN A 103 13.31 -2.58 -17.06
C GLN A 103 12.92 -2.40 -18.53
N SER A 104 12.09 -1.41 -18.84
CA SER A 104 11.69 -1.12 -20.22
C SER A 104 12.86 -0.72 -21.11
N LYS A 105 13.87 -0.02 -20.58
CA LYS A 105 15.12 0.29 -21.34
C LYS A 105 15.89 -0.97 -21.68
N VAL A 106 16.08 -1.88 -20.71
CA VAL A 106 16.76 -3.16 -20.93
C VAL A 106 16.00 -3.98 -21.97
N CYS A 107 14.68 -4.10 -21.82
CA CYS A 107 13.83 -4.87 -22.73
C CYS A 107 13.79 -4.28 -24.14
N ALA A 108 13.64 -2.95 -24.28
CA ALA A 108 13.64 -2.29 -25.59
C ALA A 108 14.97 -2.48 -26.34
N ASN A 109 16.11 -2.40 -25.64
CA ASN A 109 17.42 -2.67 -26.22
C ASN A 109 17.58 -4.14 -26.63
N GLY A 110 17.11 -5.07 -25.81
CA GLY A 110 17.09 -6.50 -26.17
C GLY A 110 16.25 -6.79 -27.41
N ILE A 111 15.06 -6.18 -27.51
CA ILE A 111 14.18 -6.28 -28.68
C ILE A 111 14.90 -5.76 -29.93
N ALA A 112 15.54 -4.60 -29.86
CA ALA A 112 16.28 -4.04 -30.98
C ALA A 112 17.44 -4.95 -31.42
N ALA A 113 18.16 -5.56 -30.47
CA ALA A 113 19.25 -6.49 -30.75
C ALA A 113 18.77 -7.80 -31.42
N ILE A 114 17.67 -8.38 -30.95
CA ILE A 114 17.02 -9.54 -31.56
C ILE A 114 16.52 -9.20 -32.97
N GLY A 115 15.96 -8.00 -33.16
CA GLY A 115 15.57 -7.47 -34.47
C GLY A 115 16.71 -7.36 -35.47
N ASN A 116 17.95 -7.18 -34.99
CA ASN A 116 19.16 -7.19 -35.81
C ASN A 116 19.78 -8.60 -35.96
N GLY A 117 19.10 -9.66 -35.54
CA GLY A 117 19.56 -11.05 -35.70
C GLY A 117 20.43 -11.58 -34.55
N ASN A 118 20.54 -10.87 -33.42
CA ASN A 118 21.31 -11.35 -32.26
C ASN A 118 20.47 -12.24 -31.34
N ASP A 119 21.01 -13.37 -30.93
CA ASP A 119 20.37 -14.23 -29.92
C ASP A 119 20.70 -13.75 -28.50
N VAL A 120 19.94 -12.75 -28.03
CA VAL A 120 20.10 -12.13 -26.71
C VAL A 120 18.84 -12.15 -25.87
N MET A 121 17.82 -12.92 -26.24
CA MET A 121 16.56 -13.00 -25.49
C MET A 121 16.79 -13.41 -24.03
N GLY A 122 17.43 -14.57 -23.82
CA GLY A 122 17.69 -15.07 -22.47
C GLY A 122 18.57 -14.14 -21.63
N LYS A 123 19.59 -13.54 -22.25
CA LYS A 123 20.47 -12.55 -21.59
C LYS A 123 19.69 -11.30 -21.19
N THR A 124 18.79 -10.83 -22.06
CA THR A 124 17.92 -9.68 -21.78
C THR A 124 16.97 -9.99 -20.62
N LEU A 125 16.38 -11.20 -20.57
CA LEU A 125 15.51 -11.62 -19.48
C LEU A 125 16.23 -11.59 -18.12
N ILE A 126 17.44 -12.15 -18.05
CA ILE A 126 18.23 -12.14 -16.82
C ILE A 126 18.54 -10.69 -16.39
N LEU A 127 18.94 -9.83 -17.33
CA LEU A 127 19.23 -8.42 -17.02
C LEU A 127 17.98 -7.64 -16.62
N ALA A 128 16.82 -7.96 -17.20
CA ALA A 128 15.53 -7.34 -16.88
C ALA A 128 15.01 -7.74 -15.48
N ALA A 129 15.50 -8.85 -14.92
CA ALA A 129 15.17 -9.28 -13.57
C ALA A 129 15.81 -8.40 -12.48
N PHE A 130 16.92 -7.71 -12.76
CA PHE A 130 17.55 -6.85 -11.74
C PHE A 130 16.66 -5.65 -11.35
N PRO A 131 16.14 -4.84 -12.28
CA PRO A 131 15.15 -3.82 -11.93
C PRO A 131 13.87 -4.38 -11.30
N GLU A 132 13.46 -5.58 -11.72
CA GLU A 132 12.25 -6.27 -11.18
C GLU A 132 12.35 -6.51 -9.68
N LEU A 133 13.52 -7.00 -9.23
CA LEU A 133 13.75 -7.32 -7.83
C LEU A 133 13.47 -6.13 -6.90
N TYR A 134 13.81 -4.90 -7.32
CA TYR A 134 13.53 -3.71 -6.52
C TYR A 134 12.04 -3.41 -6.40
N ALA A 135 11.24 -3.70 -7.43
CA ALA A 135 9.78 -3.58 -7.34
C ALA A 135 9.19 -4.59 -6.37
N ILE A 136 9.68 -5.83 -6.39
CA ILE A 136 9.30 -6.89 -5.42
C ILE A 136 9.66 -6.47 -3.99
N LEU A 137 10.83 -5.88 -3.77
CA LEU A 137 11.21 -5.35 -2.47
C LEU A 137 10.27 -4.22 -2.00
N GLY A 138 9.77 -3.40 -2.92
CA GLY A 138 8.74 -2.39 -2.63
C GLY A 138 7.42 -3.00 -2.13
N VAL A 139 6.98 -4.10 -2.75
CA VAL A 139 5.81 -4.86 -2.28
C VAL A 139 6.06 -5.46 -0.90
N ALA A 140 7.24 -6.04 -0.67
CA ALA A 140 7.61 -6.59 0.63
C ALA A 140 7.61 -5.51 1.73
N ALA A 141 8.15 -4.32 1.45
CA ALA A 141 8.10 -3.19 2.37
C ALA A 141 6.66 -2.74 2.65
N THR A 142 5.80 -2.70 1.63
CA THR A 142 4.37 -2.39 1.78
C THR A 142 3.65 -3.39 2.67
N PHE A 143 3.95 -4.69 2.51
CA PHE A 143 3.44 -5.75 3.36
C PHE A 143 3.84 -5.57 4.84
N LEU A 144 5.12 -5.23 5.09
CA LEU A 144 5.61 -4.98 6.45
C LEU A 144 4.92 -3.76 7.09
N ILE A 145 4.73 -2.67 6.32
CA ILE A 145 3.99 -1.49 6.78
C ILE A 145 2.54 -1.86 7.12
N SER A 146 1.86 -2.58 6.23
CA SER A 146 0.50 -3.07 6.44
C SER A 146 0.38 -3.93 7.71
N SER A 147 1.36 -4.79 7.95
CA SER A 147 1.41 -5.64 9.15
C SER A 147 1.61 -4.81 10.42
N ALA A 148 2.50 -3.81 10.39
CA ALA A 148 2.74 -2.93 11.53
C ALA A 148 1.50 -2.10 11.91
N ILE A 149 0.75 -1.62 10.91
CA ILE A 149 -0.51 -0.89 11.10
C ILE A 149 -1.56 -1.76 11.79
N SER A 150 -1.63 -3.05 11.45
CA SER A 150 -2.56 -4.01 12.10
C SER A 150 -2.32 -4.13 13.61
N THR A 151 -1.05 -4.09 14.03
CA THR A 151 -0.67 -4.20 15.43
C THR A 151 -1.06 -2.95 16.23
N GLN A 152 -1.03 -1.77 15.62
CA GLN A 152 -1.45 -0.52 16.28
C GLN A 152 -2.96 -0.42 16.51
N GLY A 153 -3.78 -0.93 15.58
CA GLY A 153 -5.24 -0.99 15.77
C GLY A 153 -5.69 -1.77 17.02
N LEU A 154 -4.93 -2.79 17.43
CA LEU A 154 -5.16 -3.53 18.68
C LEU A 154 -4.73 -2.78 19.94
N THR A 155 -3.86 -1.77 19.81
CA THR A 155 -3.32 -1.00 20.93
C THR A 155 -4.25 0.16 21.27
N ASP A 156 -4.69 0.93 20.28
CA ASP A 156 -5.67 2.02 20.47
C ASP A 156 -7.03 1.50 20.98
N GLN A 157 -7.48 0.31 20.54
CA GLN A 157 -8.74 -0.27 21.03
C GLN A 157 -8.64 -0.74 22.50
N LYS A 158 -7.45 -1.11 22.97
CA LYS A 158 -7.22 -1.43 24.39
C LYS A 158 -7.23 -0.17 25.25
N ASP A 159 -6.63 0.92 24.79
CA ASP A 159 -6.59 2.17 25.54
C ASP A 159 -7.98 2.82 25.61
N LEU A 160 -8.73 2.79 24.51
CA LEU A 160 -10.12 3.28 24.48
C LEU A 160 -11.03 2.46 25.41
N ASN A 161 -10.93 1.12 25.40
CA ASN A 161 -11.73 0.25 26.28
C ASN A 161 -11.37 0.45 27.77
N LYS A 162 -10.10 0.74 28.07
CA LYS A 162 -9.64 1.03 29.43
C LYS A 162 -10.18 2.34 29.96
N ASP A 163 -10.28 3.38 29.12
CA ASP A 163 -10.88 4.67 29.48
C ASP A 163 -12.40 4.57 29.68
N TYR A 164 -13.12 3.82 28.84
CA TYR A 164 -14.55 3.55 29.06
C TYR A 164 -14.79 2.79 30.37
N THR A 165 -14.02 1.74 30.63
CA THR A 165 -14.13 0.95 31.86
C THR A 165 -13.84 1.82 33.10
N LYS A 166 -12.86 2.72 33.02
CA LYS A 166 -12.51 3.63 34.11
C LYS A 166 -13.58 4.71 34.34
N ALA A 167 -14.20 5.21 33.27
CA ALA A 167 -15.30 6.16 33.35
C ALA A 167 -16.57 5.54 33.99
N GLU A 168 -16.89 4.29 33.67
CA GLU A 168 -18.00 3.55 34.30
C GLU A 168 -17.75 3.33 35.80
N LEU A 169 -16.54 2.88 36.17
CA LEU A 169 -16.14 2.71 37.58
C LEU A 169 -16.24 4.01 38.39
N THR A 170 -15.81 5.14 37.81
CA THR A 170 -15.86 6.45 38.49
C THR A 170 -17.31 6.92 38.70
N THR A 171 -18.18 6.65 37.72
CA THR A 171 -19.61 7.00 37.80
C THR A 171 -20.34 6.14 38.84
N GLU A 172 -19.99 4.87 38.94
CA GLU A 172 -20.56 3.96 39.93
C GLU A 172 -20.10 4.32 41.35
N GLN A 173 -18.82 4.65 41.54
CA GLN A 173 -18.29 5.13 42.82
C GLN A 173 -18.98 6.42 43.30
N ALA A 174 -19.21 7.40 42.42
CA ALA A 174 -19.91 8.63 42.77
C ALA A 174 -21.38 8.41 43.21
N LYS A 175 -22.07 7.42 42.63
CA LYS A 175 -23.43 7.05 43.05
C LYS A 175 -23.44 6.42 44.45
N VAL A 176 -22.45 5.60 44.76
CA VAL A 176 -22.31 4.96 46.07
C VAL A 176 -21.99 6.00 47.13
N GLU A 177 -21.04 6.91 46.87
CA GLU A 177 -20.70 8.00 47.79
C GLU A 177 -21.92 8.92 48.05
N GLY A 178 -22.66 9.31 47.01
CA GLY A 178 -23.88 10.12 47.18
C GLY A 178 -24.99 9.42 47.96
N ALA A 179 -25.13 8.09 47.84
CA ALA A 179 -26.11 7.32 48.62
C ALA A 179 -25.72 7.22 50.12
N ILE A 180 -24.41 7.17 50.40
CA ILE A 180 -23.88 7.17 51.77
C ILE A 180 -24.11 8.55 52.40
N GLU A 181 -23.77 9.64 51.72
CA GLU A 181 -24.00 11.01 52.21
C GLU A 181 -25.49 11.27 52.51
N PHE A 182 -26.39 10.86 51.61
CA PHE A 182 -27.83 10.99 51.81
C PHE A 182 -28.33 10.17 53.01
N SER A 183 -27.78 8.97 53.23
CA SER A 183 -28.13 8.15 54.39
C SER A 183 -27.62 8.75 55.71
N GLU A 184 -26.44 9.37 55.71
CA GLU A 184 -25.92 10.09 56.86
C GLU A 184 -26.74 11.35 57.19
N GLU A 185 -27.20 12.08 56.17
CA GLU A 185 -28.04 13.26 56.34
C GLU A 185 -29.41 12.91 56.92
N LEU A 186 -30.04 11.83 56.42
CA LEU A 186 -31.28 11.28 56.97
C LEU A 186 -31.12 10.80 58.42
N ALA A 187 -29.98 10.19 58.76
CA ALA A 187 -29.70 9.78 60.13
C ALA A 187 -29.54 10.97 61.07
N LYS A 188 -28.91 12.07 60.63
CA LYS A 188 -28.81 13.32 61.40
C LYS A 188 -30.17 13.98 61.60
N ASP A 189 -31.02 13.99 60.57
CA ASP A 189 -32.37 14.57 60.64
C ASP A 189 -33.33 13.77 61.55
N GLN A 190 -33.17 12.44 61.61
CA GLN A 190 -33.88 11.57 62.54
C GLN A 190 -33.41 11.75 64.00
N ALA A 191 -32.13 12.06 64.21
CA ALA A 191 -31.56 12.24 65.55
C ALA A 191 -31.86 13.61 66.19
N ASN A 192 -32.35 14.57 65.39
CA ASN A 192 -32.64 15.95 65.83
C ASN A 192 -34.14 16.24 66.00
N LYS A 193 -34.97 15.18 66.00
CA LYS A 193 -36.39 15.18 66.39
C LYS A 193 -36.58 14.40 67.69
#